data_AF-K1U2V5-F1
#
_entry.id   AF-K1U2V5-F1
#
_cell.length_a   1.000
_cell.length_b   1.000
_cell.length_c   1.000
_cell.angle_alpha   90.00
_cell.angle_beta   90.00
_cell.angle_gamma   90.00
#
_symmetry.space_group_name_H-M   'P 1'
#
loop_
_entity.id
_entity.type
_entity.pdbx_description
1 polymer ?
#
loop_
_entity_poly.entity_id
_entity_poly.type
_entity_poly.pdbx_seq_one_letter_code
_entity_poly.pdbx_strand_id
1 'polypeptide(L)'
;MNMKKQTFSLLAGAVLAVALLLVSCHSSYEVTKVEGGRIPMNSVWDAEPDAEAVALLAPYKARMDSVMYHVVGTAEMSMDRFRPESLLSNLIADVLREAAVEVLGKPADMGLINIGGIRNSLTEGDITTENIYEILPFENSLCVLTMKGSAMKHLFENIAVRLGEGVSGIQLEISKDGKLLQASIAGKPVEDDR
;
A
#
# COMPACT_ATOMS: atom_id res chain seq x y z
N MET A 1 -71.21 -30.87 -12.16
CA MET A 1 -70.49 -31.52 -11.04
C MET A 1 -68.99 -31.53 -11.34
N ASN A 2 -68.27 -30.40 -11.20
CA ASN A 2 -66.80 -30.38 -11.42
C ASN A 2 -66.02 -29.20 -10.79
N MET A 3 -66.65 -28.11 -10.33
CA MET A 3 -65.91 -26.98 -9.73
C MET A 3 -65.27 -27.28 -8.36
N LYS A 4 -65.93 -28.06 -7.47
CA LYS A 4 -65.39 -28.39 -6.13
C LYS A 4 -64.12 -29.26 -6.18
N LYS A 5 -63.94 -30.08 -7.23
CA LYS A 5 -62.74 -30.92 -7.39
C LYS A 5 -61.54 -30.11 -7.92
N GLN A 6 -61.79 -29.15 -8.82
CA GLN A 6 -60.74 -28.24 -9.31
C GLN A 6 -60.23 -27.30 -8.23
N THR A 7 -61.11 -26.72 -7.40
CA THR A 7 -60.67 -25.85 -6.29
C THR A 7 -59.88 -26.62 -5.24
N PHE A 8 -60.24 -27.88 -4.94
CA PHE A 8 -59.49 -28.74 -4.02
C PHE A 8 -58.11 -29.13 -4.57
N SER A 9 -58.02 -29.40 -5.87
CA SER A 9 -56.74 -29.69 -6.56
C SER A 9 -55.81 -28.48 -6.61
N LEU A 10 -56.37 -27.28 -6.83
CA LEU A 10 -55.60 -26.02 -6.82
C LEU A 10 -55.12 -25.67 -5.41
N LEU A 11 -55.96 -25.87 -4.39
CA LEU A 11 -55.55 -25.68 -2.98
C LEU A 11 -54.45 -26.67 -2.58
N ALA A 12 -54.58 -27.95 -2.94
CA ALA A 12 -53.59 -28.98 -2.65
C ALA A 12 -52.26 -28.70 -3.35
N GLY A 13 -52.30 -28.24 -4.62
CA GLY A 13 -51.11 -27.82 -5.36
C GLY A 13 -50.42 -26.60 -4.74
N ALA A 14 -51.19 -25.61 -4.27
CA ALA A 14 -50.65 -24.44 -3.59
C ALA A 14 -50.03 -24.78 -2.23
N VAL A 15 -50.66 -25.67 -1.45
CA VAL A 15 -50.10 -26.16 -0.18
C VAL A 15 -48.81 -26.96 -0.41
N LEU A 16 -48.77 -27.80 -1.45
CA LEU A 16 -47.56 -28.56 -1.80
C LEU A 16 -46.43 -27.63 -2.29
N ALA A 17 -46.75 -26.61 -3.08
CA ALA A 17 -45.77 -25.62 -3.53
C ALA A 17 -45.21 -24.79 -2.36
N VAL A 18 -46.05 -24.38 -1.41
CA VAL A 18 -45.62 -23.68 -0.19
C VAL A 18 -44.77 -24.61 0.69
N ALA A 19 -45.15 -25.88 0.83
CA ALA A 19 -44.36 -26.87 1.56
C ALA A 19 -42.97 -27.10 0.92
N LEU A 20 -42.89 -27.14 -0.40
CA LEU A 20 -41.62 -27.28 -1.13
C LEU A 20 -40.75 -26.01 -1.02
N LEU A 21 -41.36 -24.82 -0.99
CA LEU A 21 -40.64 -23.55 -0.78
C LEU A 21 -40.07 -23.42 0.63
N LEU A 22 -40.74 -23.98 1.64
CA LEU A 22 -40.28 -23.96 3.05
C LEU A 22 -39.18 -25.01 3.35
N VAL A 23 -38.94 -25.96 2.44
CA VAL A 23 -37.89 -26.99 2.56
C VAL A 23 -36.66 -26.67 1.71
N SER A 24 -36.67 -25.55 0.96
CA SER A 24 -35.58 -25.18 0.09
C SER A 24 -34.35 -24.65 0.87
N CYS A 25 -33.28 -25.44 0.87
CA CYS A 25 -31.87 -25.11 1.14
C CYS A 25 -31.59 -24.08 2.26
N HIS A 26 -31.65 -24.53 3.52
CA HIS A 26 -30.77 -23.95 4.54
C HIS A 26 -29.41 -24.63 4.50
N SER A 27 -28.33 -23.85 4.59
CA SER A 27 -26.99 -24.40 4.83
C SER A 27 -27.04 -25.24 6.11
N SER A 28 -26.68 -26.52 6.03
CA SER A 28 -26.60 -27.42 7.18
C SER A 28 -25.48 -27.05 8.18
N TYR A 29 -24.69 -26.04 7.84
CA TYR A 29 -23.63 -25.50 8.67
C TYR A 29 -23.92 -24.03 8.96
N GLU A 30 -23.96 -23.71 10.24
CA GLU A 30 -23.93 -22.35 10.75
C GLU A 30 -22.51 -22.11 11.30
N VAL A 31 -21.88 -21.02 10.88
CA VAL A 31 -20.58 -20.62 11.43
C VAL A 31 -20.81 -20.15 12.86
N THR A 32 -20.52 -21.02 13.84
CA THR A 32 -20.72 -20.71 15.27
C THR A 32 -19.60 -19.88 15.86
N LYS A 33 -18.42 -19.89 15.22
CA LYS A 33 -17.23 -19.19 15.70
C LYS A 33 -16.23 -18.97 14.56
N VAL A 34 -15.62 -17.79 14.53
CA VAL A 34 -14.41 -17.51 13.74
C VAL A 34 -13.34 -17.05 14.71
N GLU A 35 -12.23 -17.76 14.77
CA GLU A 35 -11.06 -17.36 15.54
C GLU A 35 -9.93 -16.97 14.58
N GLY A 36 -9.28 -15.86 14.89
CA GLY A 36 -8.09 -15.39 14.18
C GLY A 36 -6.95 -15.19 15.15
N GLY A 37 -5.75 -15.58 14.75
CA GLY A 37 -4.52 -15.39 15.50
C GLY A 37 -3.37 -15.07 14.56
N ARG A 38 -2.32 -14.44 15.10
CA ARG A 38 -1.07 -14.25 14.36
C ARG A 38 -0.23 -15.51 14.52
N ILE A 39 0.20 -16.09 13.41
CA ILE A 39 1.22 -17.14 13.42
C ILE A 39 2.57 -16.43 13.24
N PRO A 40 3.44 -16.41 14.27
CA PRO A 40 4.75 -15.82 14.13
C PRO A 40 5.59 -16.67 13.17
N MET A 41 6.13 -16.05 12.12
CA MET A 41 7.16 -16.65 11.29
C MET A 41 8.50 -16.43 11.99
N ASN A 42 8.98 -17.45 12.70
CA ASN A 42 10.24 -17.48 13.42
C ASN A 42 11.00 -18.78 13.14
N SER A 43 12.16 -18.96 13.76
CA SER A 43 13.06 -20.09 13.50
C SER A 43 12.51 -21.46 13.91
N VAL A 44 11.36 -21.54 14.59
CA VAL A 44 10.70 -22.82 14.90
C VAL A 44 10.35 -23.57 13.62
N TRP A 45 9.97 -22.85 12.55
CA TRP A 45 9.61 -23.43 11.27
C TRP A 45 10.81 -23.87 10.42
N ASP A 46 12.02 -23.41 10.78
CA ASP A 46 13.26 -23.73 10.06
C ASP A 46 13.92 -25.04 10.54
N ALA A 47 13.43 -25.64 11.62
CA ALA A 47 14.04 -26.81 12.23
C ALA A 47 13.90 -28.07 11.36
N GLU A 48 12.75 -28.23 10.69
CA GLU A 48 12.42 -29.39 9.87
C GLU A 48 11.78 -28.94 8.54
N PRO A 49 12.57 -28.35 7.62
CA PRO A 49 12.03 -27.90 6.34
C PRO A 49 11.66 -29.09 5.45
N ASP A 50 10.56 -28.97 4.72
CA ASP A 50 10.13 -29.97 3.75
C ASP A 50 11.14 -30.06 2.59
N ALA A 51 11.80 -31.20 2.46
CA ALA A 51 12.88 -31.39 1.49
C ALA A 51 12.41 -31.30 0.03
N GLU A 52 11.17 -31.72 -0.26
CA GLU A 52 10.60 -31.65 -1.60
C GLU A 52 10.28 -30.19 -1.97
N ALA A 53 9.68 -29.43 -1.05
CA ALA A 53 9.42 -28.00 -1.22
C ALA A 53 10.72 -27.20 -1.39
N VAL A 54 11.75 -27.48 -0.59
CA VAL A 54 13.07 -26.83 -0.72
C VAL A 54 13.68 -27.13 -2.09
N ALA A 55 13.65 -28.39 -2.54
CA ALA A 55 14.18 -28.78 -3.85
C ALA A 55 13.40 -28.11 -5.00
N LEU A 56 12.08 -28.00 -4.86
CA LEU A 56 11.21 -27.30 -5.82
C LEU A 56 11.56 -25.82 -5.94
N LEU A 57 11.81 -25.14 -4.82
CA LEU A 57 12.08 -23.69 -4.78
C LEU A 57 13.52 -23.33 -5.14
N ALA A 58 14.48 -24.25 -4.97
CA ALA A 58 15.90 -24.01 -5.20
C ALA A 58 16.26 -23.29 -6.52
N PRO A 59 15.77 -23.71 -7.71
CA PRO A 59 16.11 -23.03 -8.96
C PRO A 59 15.52 -21.61 -9.06
N TYR A 60 14.35 -21.37 -8.46
CA TYR A 60 13.72 -20.05 -8.42
C TYR A 60 14.47 -19.13 -7.48
N LYS A 61 14.85 -19.62 -6.30
CA LYS A 61 15.69 -18.90 -5.34
C LYS A 61 17.01 -18.50 -5.97
N ALA A 62 17.72 -19.43 -6.62
CA ALA A 62 18.99 -19.11 -7.27
C ALA A 62 18.86 -18.00 -8.33
N ARG A 63 17.76 -18.00 -9.11
CA ARG A 63 17.49 -16.92 -10.07
C ARG A 63 17.19 -15.60 -9.36
N MET A 64 16.34 -15.60 -8.33
CA MET A 64 16.01 -14.39 -7.58
C MET A 64 17.24 -13.81 -6.89
N ASP A 65 18.03 -14.63 -6.19
CA ASP A 65 19.25 -14.22 -5.52
C ASP A 65 20.24 -13.54 -6.48
N SER A 66 20.32 -14.03 -7.74
CA SER A 66 21.21 -13.43 -8.76
C SER A 66 20.84 -12.00 -9.16
N VAL A 67 19.58 -11.59 -8.97
CA VAL A 67 19.08 -10.24 -9.26
C VAL A 67 19.04 -9.41 -7.99
N MET A 68 18.52 -9.99 -6.89
CA MET A 68 18.26 -9.28 -5.64
C MET A 68 19.55 -8.86 -4.92
N TYR A 69 20.61 -9.66 -4.99
CA TYR A 69 21.90 -9.32 -4.37
C TYR A 69 22.82 -8.46 -5.25
N HIS A 70 22.32 -7.93 -6.36
CA HIS A 70 23.07 -6.94 -7.14
C HIS A 70 23.21 -5.64 -6.34
N VAL A 71 24.46 -5.24 -6.06
CA VAL A 71 24.80 -3.98 -5.39
C VAL A 71 24.62 -2.81 -6.36
N VAL A 72 23.77 -1.85 -5.98
CA VAL A 72 23.43 -0.66 -6.76
C VAL A 72 24.03 0.62 -6.20
N GLY A 73 24.63 0.57 -5.01
CA GLY A 73 25.28 1.71 -4.37
C GLY A 73 25.78 1.38 -2.97
N THR A 74 26.16 2.41 -2.22
CA THR A 74 26.63 2.29 -0.83
C THR A 74 26.06 3.42 0.03
N ALA A 75 25.61 3.10 1.24
CA ALA A 75 25.16 4.06 2.24
C ALA A 75 26.24 4.24 3.31
N GLU A 76 26.64 5.50 3.57
CA GLU A 76 27.61 5.83 4.64
C GLU A 76 27.02 5.69 6.05
N MET A 77 25.69 5.68 6.16
CA MET A 77 25.00 5.56 7.44
C MET A 77 23.65 4.88 7.26
N SER A 78 23.14 4.30 8.34
CA SER A 78 21.78 3.76 8.37
C SER A 78 20.75 4.89 8.39
N MET A 79 19.68 4.76 7.62
CA MET A 79 18.59 5.73 7.50
C MET A 79 17.25 5.05 7.79
N ASP A 80 16.58 5.49 8.86
CA ASP A 80 15.23 5.05 9.24
C ASP A 80 14.16 6.03 8.72
N ARG A 81 12.89 5.62 8.77
CA ARG A 81 11.73 6.43 8.43
C ARG A 81 11.01 6.94 9.67
N PHE A 82 10.73 8.23 9.72
CA PHE A 82 9.89 8.83 10.75
C PHE A 82 9.26 10.13 10.25
N ARG A 83 8.30 10.62 11.04
CA ARG A 83 7.68 11.94 10.84
C ARG A 83 8.41 12.99 11.65
N PRO A 84 8.45 14.26 11.20
CA PRO A 84 7.72 14.79 10.04
C PRO A 84 8.34 14.42 8.69
N GLU A 85 9.65 14.25 8.67
CA GLU A 85 10.42 13.71 7.55
C GLU A 85 11.69 13.05 8.11
N SER A 86 12.43 12.34 7.27
CA SER A 86 13.62 11.58 7.60
C SER A 86 14.59 11.56 6.44
N LEU A 87 15.87 11.23 6.68
CA LEU A 87 16.87 11.11 5.61
C LEU A 87 16.41 10.15 4.50
N LEU A 88 15.84 8.99 4.88
CA LEU A 88 15.35 8.01 3.93
C LEU A 88 14.14 8.52 3.13
N SER A 89 13.16 9.13 3.81
CA SER A 89 11.98 9.65 3.11
C SER A 89 12.32 10.81 2.16
N ASN A 90 13.31 11.63 2.53
CA ASN A 90 13.78 12.75 1.72
C ASN A 90 14.52 12.24 0.48
N LEU A 91 15.42 11.27 0.66
CA LEU A 91 16.11 10.60 -0.46
C LEU A 91 15.10 10.02 -1.46
N ILE A 92 14.08 9.31 -0.98
CA ILE A 92 13.06 8.72 -1.86
C ILE A 92 12.26 9.82 -2.57
N ALA A 93 11.86 10.88 -1.87
CA ALA A 93 11.15 11.99 -2.48
C ALA A 93 11.99 12.72 -3.54
N ASP A 94 13.29 12.88 -3.30
CA ASP A 94 14.25 13.43 -4.28
C ASP A 94 14.33 12.54 -5.52
N VAL A 95 14.49 11.23 -5.35
CA VAL A 95 14.50 10.26 -6.46
C VAL A 95 13.21 10.36 -7.29
N LEU A 96 12.04 10.44 -6.65
CA LEU A 96 10.76 10.61 -7.36
C LEU A 96 10.68 11.94 -8.12
N ARG A 97 11.17 13.03 -7.53
CA ARG A 97 11.19 14.35 -8.17
C ARG A 97 12.08 14.36 -9.41
N GLU A 98 13.26 13.76 -9.31
CA GLU A 98 14.23 13.66 -10.41
C GLU A 98 13.76 12.68 -11.50
N ALA A 99 13.10 11.57 -11.13
CA ALA A 99 12.56 10.61 -12.10
C ALA A 99 11.51 11.21 -13.04
N ALA A 100 10.87 12.33 -12.66
CA ALA A 100 9.94 13.05 -13.53
C ALA A 100 10.61 13.64 -14.79
N VAL A 101 11.96 13.75 -14.84
CA VAL A 101 12.71 14.20 -16.01
C VAL A 101 12.37 13.37 -17.25
N GLU A 102 12.15 12.07 -17.10
CA GLU A 102 11.81 11.16 -18.20
C GLU A 102 10.50 11.55 -18.91
N VAL A 103 9.59 12.22 -18.21
CA VAL A 103 8.28 12.63 -18.72
C VAL A 103 8.25 14.12 -19.08
N LEU A 104 8.87 14.97 -18.26
CA LEU A 104 8.78 16.44 -18.37
C LEU A 104 9.98 17.09 -19.06
N GLY A 105 11.08 16.36 -19.27
CA GLY A 105 12.37 16.90 -19.72
C GLY A 105 13.11 17.74 -18.67
N LYS A 106 12.57 17.81 -17.45
CA LYS A 106 13.13 18.51 -16.28
C LYS A 106 12.58 17.88 -14.99
N PRO A 107 13.23 18.07 -13.84
CA PRO A 107 12.67 17.61 -12.56
C PRO A 107 11.30 18.25 -12.31
N ALA A 108 10.43 17.53 -11.59
CA ALA A 108 9.19 18.11 -11.10
C ALA A 108 9.49 19.20 -10.06
N ASP A 109 8.57 20.15 -9.85
CA ASP A 109 8.75 21.20 -8.85
C ASP A 109 8.78 20.64 -7.42
N MET A 110 8.16 19.47 -7.20
CA MET A 110 8.18 18.75 -5.93
C MET A 110 8.11 17.23 -6.11
N GLY A 111 8.64 16.50 -5.13
CA GLY A 111 8.45 15.06 -4.95
C GLY A 111 7.70 14.76 -3.66
N LEU A 112 6.90 13.69 -3.65
CA LEU A 112 6.11 13.27 -2.49
C LEU A 112 6.06 11.74 -2.40
N ILE A 113 6.35 11.22 -1.20
CA ILE A 113 6.12 9.83 -0.83
C ILE A 113 5.45 9.79 0.56
N ASN A 114 4.44 8.94 0.72
CA ASN A 114 3.88 8.71 2.04
C ASN A 114 4.81 7.81 2.85
N ILE A 115 5.14 8.20 4.09
CA ILE A 115 5.99 7.46 5.03
C ILE A 115 5.45 6.06 5.31
N GLY A 116 4.12 5.86 5.24
CA GLY A 116 3.52 4.53 5.39
C GLY A 116 3.87 3.57 4.25
N GLY A 117 4.27 4.11 3.10
CA GLY A 117 4.74 3.37 1.93
C GLY A 117 6.16 2.83 2.09
N ILE A 118 6.96 3.42 2.98
CA ILE A 118 8.33 2.98 3.28
C ILE A 118 8.25 1.88 4.33
N ARG A 119 8.80 0.70 4.05
CA ARG A 119 8.53 -0.52 4.84
C ARG A 119 9.72 -1.08 5.60
N ASN A 120 10.93 -0.70 5.19
CA ASN A 120 12.15 -1.03 5.89
C ASN A 120 13.06 0.21 6.01
N SER A 121 14.06 0.12 6.88
CA SER A 121 15.16 1.09 6.97
C SER A 121 16.26 0.72 5.98
N LEU A 122 17.03 1.71 5.52
CA LEU A 122 18.25 1.44 4.76
C LEU A 122 19.42 1.30 5.74
N THR A 123 20.14 0.19 5.70
CA THR A 123 21.32 0.00 6.55
C THR A 123 22.56 0.61 5.92
N GLU A 124 23.53 0.97 6.77
CA GLU A 124 24.89 1.32 6.34
C GLU A 124 25.55 0.16 5.55
N GLY A 125 26.39 0.51 4.57
CA GLY A 125 27.12 -0.45 3.74
C GLY A 125 26.56 -0.57 2.33
N ASP A 126 26.74 -1.73 1.71
CA ASP A 126 26.28 -2.00 0.35
C ASP A 126 24.75 -1.94 0.26
N ILE A 127 24.25 -1.19 -0.72
CA ILE A 127 22.83 -1.12 -1.06
C ILE A 127 22.59 -2.10 -2.19
N THR A 128 21.75 -3.10 -1.94
CA THR A 128 21.36 -4.11 -2.94
C THR A 128 19.98 -3.82 -3.51
N THR A 129 19.64 -4.51 -4.61
CA THR A 129 18.29 -4.49 -5.18
C THR A 129 17.25 -5.02 -4.19
N GLU A 130 17.61 -6.03 -3.39
CA GLU A 130 16.79 -6.54 -2.28
C GLU A 130 16.42 -5.42 -1.31
N ASN A 131 17.39 -4.60 -0.88
CA ASN A 131 17.12 -3.51 0.05
C ASN A 131 16.10 -2.51 -0.52
N ILE A 132 16.17 -2.20 -1.82
CA ILE A 132 15.18 -1.33 -2.48
C ILE A 132 13.78 -1.96 -2.42
N TYR A 133 13.65 -3.25 -2.75
CA TYR A 133 12.36 -3.96 -2.70
C TYR A 133 11.83 -4.11 -1.27
N GLU A 134 12.68 -4.25 -0.27
CA GLU A 134 12.25 -4.27 1.13
C GLU A 134 11.77 -2.90 1.62
N ILE A 135 12.40 -1.83 1.16
CA ILE A 135 12.04 -0.45 1.52
C ILE A 135 10.74 -0.03 0.82
N LEU A 136 10.59 -0.30 -0.48
CA LEU A 136 9.42 0.04 -1.30
C LEU A 136 8.81 -1.21 -1.95
N PRO A 137 8.19 -2.13 -1.17
CA PRO A 137 7.72 -3.43 -1.67
C PRO A 137 6.43 -3.37 -2.47
N PHE A 138 5.83 -2.18 -2.60
CA PHE A 138 4.63 -2.01 -3.37
C PHE A 138 5.01 -1.68 -4.81
N GLU A 139 4.37 -2.36 -5.77
CA GLU A 139 4.51 -2.09 -7.21
C GLU A 139 3.79 -0.79 -7.61
N ASN A 140 4.01 0.28 -6.86
CA ASN A 140 3.48 1.61 -7.14
C ASN A 140 4.14 2.17 -8.40
N SER A 141 3.35 2.85 -9.23
CA SER A 141 3.84 3.54 -10.41
C SER A 141 4.21 5.00 -10.10
N LEU A 142 5.25 5.52 -10.75
CA LEU A 142 5.53 6.94 -10.75
C LEU A 142 4.35 7.68 -11.41
N CYS A 143 3.80 8.67 -10.72
CA CYS A 143 2.70 9.51 -11.22
C CYS A 143 3.14 10.97 -11.23
N VAL A 144 3.09 11.60 -12.40
CA VAL A 144 3.45 13.02 -12.58
C VAL A 144 2.18 13.81 -12.85
N LEU A 145 1.91 14.80 -12.00
CA LEU A 145 0.69 15.61 -12.06
C LEU A 145 1.05 17.10 -12.11
N THR A 146 0.30 17.85 -12.91
CA THR A 146 0.28 19.32 -12.85
C THR A 146 -0.96 19.77 -12.10
N MET A 147 -0.77 20.55 -11.04
CA MET A 147 -1.85 21.00 -10.15
C MET A 147 -1.78 22.52 -10.00
N LYS A 148 -2.95 23.17 -9.89
CA LYS A 148 -3.01 24.58 -9.48
C LYS A 148 -2.58 24.74 -8.02
N GLY A 149 -2.01 25.88 -7.68
CA GLY A 149 -1.50 26.19 -6.34
C GLY A 149 -2.58 26.12 -5.27
N SER A 150 -3.83 26.44 -5.60
CA SER A 150 -4.98 26.22 -4.70
C SER A 150 -5.18 24.74 -4.34
N ALA A 151 -5.06 23.82 -5.30
CA ALA A 151 -5.10 22.38 -5.03
C ALA A 151 -3.84 21.91 -4.29
N MET A 152 -2.69 22.53 -4.58
CA MET A 152 -1.43 22.26 -3.90
C MET A 152 -1.47 22.64 -2.41
N LYS A 153 -2.09 23.76 -2.06
CA LYS A 153 -2.29 24.16 -0.66
C LYS A 153 -3.13 23.14 0.10
N HIS A 154 -4.21 22.63 -0.50
CA HIS A 154 -4.99 21.53 0.10
C HIS A 154 -4.16 20.26 0.28
N LEU A 155 -3.26 19.93 -0.66
CA LEU A 155 -2.34 18.81 -0.48
C LEU A 155 -1.42 19.04 0.73
N PHE A 156 -0.86 20.24 0.88
CA PHE A 156 -0.01 20.59 2.01
C PHE A 156 -0.73 20.57 3.35
N GLU A 157 -2.00 20.99 3.39
CA GLU A 157 -2.86 20.84 4.56
C GLU A 157 -3.05 19.36 4.93
N ASN A 158 -3.25 18.48 3.94
CA ASN A 158 -3.35 17.04 4.18
C ASN A 158 -2.03 16.46 4.71
N ILE A 159 -0.87 16.90 4.20
CA ILE A 159 0.45 16.52 4.74
C ILE A 159 0.58 17.00 6.20
N ALA A 160 0.14 18.24 6.49
CA ALA A 160 0.19 18.82 7.83
C ALA A 160 -0.66 18.02 8.84
N VAL A 161 -1.88 17.63 8.47
CA VAL A 161 -2.77 16.81 9.32
C VAL A 161 -2.12 15.46 9.66
N ARG A 162 -1.29 14.93 8.76
CA ARG A 162 -0.54 13.69 8.97
C ARG A 162 0.76 13.88 9.74
N LEU A 163 1.05 15.10 10.19
CA LEU A 163 2.27 15.51 10.87
C LEU A 163 3.53 15.28 10.01
N GLY A 164 3.40 15.44 8.69
CA GLY A 164 4.51 15.29 7.73
C GLY A 164 4.49 13.98 6.95
N GLU A 165 5.15 14.02 5.79
CA GLU A 165 5.38 12.94 4.85
C GLU A 165 6.76 13.16 4.19
N GLY A 166 7.26 12.21 3.39
CA GLY A 166 8.51 12.40 2.66
C GLY A 166 8.33 13.37 1.50
N VAL A 167 9.05 14.48 1.50
CA VAL A 167 8.87 15.56 0.53
C VAL A 167 10.20 16.03 -0.04
N SER A 168 10.16 16.59 -1.25
CA SER A 168 11.31 17.18 -1.92
C SER A 168 10.90 18.45 -2.66
N GLY A 169 11.75 19.47 -2.67
CA GLY A 169 11.54 20.74 -3.40
C GLY A 169 10.60 21.74 -2.72
N ILE A 170 10.06 21.38 -1.55
CA ILE A 170 9.13 22.22 -0.76
C ILE A 170 9.63 22.43 0.66
N GLN A 171 9.10 23.45 1.31
CA GLN A 171 9.27 23.65 2.75
C GLN A 171 7.91 23.99 3.36
N LEU A 172 7.51 23.20 4.36
CA LEU A 172 6.26 23.36 5.09
C LEU A 172 6.55 23.67 6.55
N GLU A 173 5.91 24.71 7.08
CA GLU A 173 5.87 24.97 8.52
C GLU A 173 4.55 24.40 9.06
N ILE A 174 4.64 23.42 9.96
CA ILE A 174 3.48 22.68 10.48
C ILE A 174 3.42 22.84 11.99
N SER A 175 2.26 23.19 12.52
CA SER A 175 2.04 23.27 13.96
C SER A 175 1.97 21.88 14.61
N LYS A 176 2.15 21.82 15.93
CA LYS A 176 2.07 20.55 16.68
C LYS A 176 0.71 19.85 16.59
N ASP A 177 -0.36 20.60 16.33
CA ASP A 177 -1.72 20.10 16.12
C ASP A 177 -2.04 19.79 14.64
N GLY A 178 -1.04 19.82 13.76
CA GLY A 178 -1.19 19.40 12.36
C GLY A 178 -1.83 20.44 11.44
N LYS A 179 -1.67 21.74 11.75
CA LYS A 179 -2.09 22.82 10.86
C LYS A 179 -0.92 23.32 10.02
N LEU A 180 -1.19 23.60 8.76
CA LEU A 180 -0.23 24.27 7.89
C LEU A 180 -0.14 25.76 8.27
N LEU A 181 1.07 26.22 8.56
CA LEU A 181 1.36 27.62 8.91
C LEU A 181 1.95 28.37 7.71
N GLN A 182 2.91 27.75 7.01
CA GLN A 182 3.52 28.29 5.80
C GLN A 182 3.87 27.17 4.83
N ALA A 183 3.87 27.50 3.54
CA ALA A 183 4.28 26.60 2.49
C ALA A 183 5.04 27.36 1.40
N SER A 184 6.14 26.79 0.92
CA SER A 184 6.88 27.28 -0.23
C SER A 184 7.35 26.14 -1.13
N ILE A 185 7.50 26.44 -2.41
CA ILE A 185 8.08 25.56 -3.43
C ILE A 185 9.27 26.30 -4.02
N ALA A 186 10.45 25.66 -4.03
CA ALA A 186 11.71 26.30 -4.43
C ALA A 186 11.95 27.68 -3.78
N GLY A 187 11.59 27.81 -2.49
CA GLY A 187 11.74 29.04 -1.70
C GLY A 187 10.73 30.15 -2.03
N LYS A 188 9.75 29.92 -2.90
CA LYS A 188 8.70 30.89 -3.24
C LYS A 188 7.37 30.50 -2.61
N PRO A 189 6.58 31.45 -2.07
CA PRO A 189 5.23 31.18 -1.61
C PRO A 189 4.35 30.60 -2.71
N VAL A 190 3.39 29.74 -2.33
CA VAL A 190 2.46 29.14 -3.29
C VAL A 190 1.35 30.12 -3.63
N GLU A 191 1.24 30.46 -4.92
CA GLU A 191 0.20 31.33 -5.50
C GLU A 191 -0.97 30.49 -6.02
N ASP A 192 -2.22 30.89 -5.76
CA ASP A 192 -3.40 30.03 -6.02
C ASP A 192 -3.62 29.66 -7.49
N ASP A 193 -3.23 30.57 -8.38
CA ASP A 193 -3.48 30.51 -9.83
C ASP A 193 -2.30 29.92 -10.63
N ARG A 194 -1.21 29.50 -9.96
CA ARG A 194 0.00 28.98 -10.60
C ARG A 194 0.22 27.50 -10.40
#